data_AF-A0A940DGL9-F1
#
_entry.id   AF-A0A940DGL9-F1
#
_cell.length_a   1.000
_cell.length_b   1.000
_cell.length_c   1.000
_cell.angle_alpha   90.00
_cell.angle_beta   90.00
_cell.angle_gamma   90.00
#
_symmetry.space_group_name_H-M   'P 1'
#
loop_
_entity.id
_entity.type
_entity.pdbx_description
1 polymer ?
#
loop_
_entity_poly.entity_id
_entity_poly.type
_entity_poly.pdbx_seq_one_letter_code
_entity_poly.pdbx_strand_id
1 'polypeptide(L)'
;MAKTGVTLKGYYEAEILLTADVVPILITASDVSVENLTLTSDVPYPKEFIQIGGENALIKDNTIYGPAQSGPSTGWVVNRGIVTQNGVQNFTLLNNTFYSLRQPAYFNPQSTGKVIFNTVFDTRGYVVDRASVLFSGNSWGIPENAVDIALLAGTTSGAPYDSTTALSEYNSQANISDQR
;
A
#
# COMPACT_ATOMS: atom_id res chain seq x y z
N MET A 1 23.07 -7.46 -11.67
CA MET A 1 23.17 -6.25 -10.82
C MET A 1 21.83 -5.55 -10.82
N ALA A 2 21.30 -5.23 -9.64
CA ALA A 2 20.12 -4.37 -9.52
C ALA A 2 20.48 -2.93 -9.93
N LYS A 3 19.50 -2.16 -10.41
CA LYS A 3 19.72 -0.83 -11.00
C LYS A 3 19.16 0.25 -10.07
N THR A 4 20.04 1.00 -9.42
CA THR A 4 19.71 2.16 -8.56
C THR A 4 19.26 3.36 -9.40
N GLY A 5 18.37 4.20 -8.86
CA GLY A 5 17.99 5.46 -9.49
C GLY A 5 17.09 5.29 -10.71
N VAL A 6 16.41 4.16 -10.84
CA VAL A 6 15.53 3.87 -11.99
C VAL A 6 14.14 4.41 -11.73
N THR A 7 13.58 5.10 -12.70
CA THR A 7 12.17 5.48 -12.73
C THR A 7 11.44 4.65 -13.78
N LEU A 8 10.45 3.87 -13.36
CA LEU A 8 9.43 3.30 -14.23
C LEU A 8 8.23 4.26 -14.25
N LYS A 9 7.97 4.89 -15.40
CA LYS A 9 6.91 5.89 -15.52
C LYS A 9 5.97 5.58 -16.67
N GLY A 10 4.68 5.53 -16.36
CA GLY A 10 3.62 5.43 -17.35
C GLY A 10 3.37 6.77 -18.06
N TYR A 11 2.98 6.70 -19.32
CA TYR A 11 2.29 7.81 -19.99
C TYR A 11 0.80 7.79 -19.62
N TYR A 12 0.06 8.81 -20.06
CA TYR A 12 -1.39 8.87 -19.85
C TYR A 12 -2.06 7.54 -20.26
N GLU A 13 -2.87 6.97 -19.36
CA GLU A 13 -3.56 5.67 -19.51
C GLU A 13 -2.65 4.43 -19.66
N ALA A 14 -1.36 4.51 -19.30
CA ALA A 14 -0.50 3.35 -19.30
C ALA A 14 -0.95 2.32 -18.26
N GLU A 15 -1.26 1.10 -18.74
CA GLU A 15 -1.76 0.00 -17.92
C GLU A 15 -0.80 -1.20 -17.92
N ILE A 16 -0.60 -1.78 -16.74
CA ILE A 16 -0.05 -3.12 -16.55
C ILE A 16 -1.19 -4.03 -16.11
N LEU A 17 -1.67 -4.87 -17.02
CA LEU A 17 -2.64 -5.94 -16.75
C LEU A 17 -1.90 -7.25 -16.44
N LEU A 18 -2.03 -7.71 -15.20
CA LEU A 18 -1.50 -8.99 -14.76
C LEU A 18 -2.43 -10.13 -15.18
N THR A 19 -1.87 -11.12 -15.89
CA THR A 19 -2.57 -12.32 -16.39
C THR A 19 -1.94 -13.63 -15.88
N ALA A 20 -1.14 -13.53 -14.81
CA ALA A 20 -0.47 -14.65 -14.17
C ALA A 20 -0.23 -14.38 -12.68
N ASP A 21 -0.10 -15.46 -11.89
CA ASP A 21 0.17 -15.40 -10.45
C ASP A 21 1.65 -15.06 -10.15
N VAL A 22 2.03 -13.80 -10.40
CA VAL A 22 3.39 -13.28 -10.18
C VAL A 22 3.36 -11.89 -9.56
N VAL A 23 4.49 -11.45 -9.01
CA VAL A 23 4.72 -10.05 -8.63
C VAL A 23 5.29 -9.32 -9.85
N PRO A 24 4.54 -8.43 -10.53
CA PRO A 24 4.99 -7.81 -11.77
C PRO A 24 6.11 -6.79 -11.57
N ILE A 25 6.18 -6.13 -10.41
CA ILE A 25 7.24 -5.17 -10.09
C ILE A 25 7.91 -5.55 -8.77
N LEU A 26 9.17 -5.98 -8.85
CA LEU A 26 10.03 -6.24 -7.70
C LEU A 26 11.18 -5.22 -7.66
N ILE A 27 11.11 -4.30 -6.70
CA ILE A 27 12.12 -3.25 -6.49
C ILE A 27 13.21 -3.79 -5.57
N THR A 28 14.41 -4.03 -6.10
CA THR A 28 15.54 -4.60 -5.33
C THR A 28 16.71 -3.63 -5.11
N ALA A 29 16.71 -2.49 -5.80
CA ALA A 29 17.72 -1.45 -5.65
C ALA A 29 17.14 -0.21 -4.98
N SER A 30 18.01 0.61 -4.40
CA SER A 30 17.62 1.88 -3.81
C SER A 30 17.23 2.93 -4.85
N ASP A 31 16.50 3.94 -4.41
CA ASP A 31 16.16 5.15 -5.18
C ASP A 31 15.39 4.83 -6.47
N VAL A 32 14.56 3.78 -6.44
CA VAL A 32 13.69 3.39 -7.56
C VAL A 32 12.33 4.05 -7.40
N SER A 33 11.80 4.62 -8.49
CA SER A 33 10.44 5.13 -8.53
C SER A 33 9.53 4.40 -9.50
N VAL A 34 8.25 4.28 -9.12
CA VAL A 34 7.15 3.78 -9.96
C VAL A 34 6.09 4.86 -10.00
N GLU A 35 5.84 5.41 -11.19
CA GLU A 35 5.10 6.65 -11.35
C GLU A 35 4.02 6.55 -12.44
N ASN A 36 2.85 7.14 -12.18
CA ASN A 36 1.83 7.40 -13.20
C ASN A 36 1.42 6.15 -14.01
N LEU A 37 1.28 5.01 -13.34
CA LEU A 37 0.82 3.75 -13.92
C LEU A 37 -0.54 3.35 -13.36
N THR A 38 -1.32 2.69 -14.21
CA THR A 38 -2.44 1.87 -13.80
C THR A 38 -1.97 0.41 -13.67
N LEU A 39 -2.18 -0.21 -12.51
CA LEU A 39 -1.87 -1.63 -12.27
C LEU A 39 -3.13 -2.38 -11.86
N THR A 40 -3.45 -3.44 -12.59
CA THR A 40 -4.60 -4.30 -12.32
C THR A 40 -4.37 -5.74 -12.78
N SER A 41 -5.33 -6.63 -12.51
CA SER A 41 -5.25 -8.05 -12.81
C SER A 41 -6.58 -8.58 -13.34
N ASP A 42 -6.55 -9.58 -14.22
CA ASP A 42 -7.74 -10.23 -14.75
C ASP A 42 -8.53 -11.04 -13.69
N VAL A 43 -7.82 -11.61 -12.71
CA VAL A 43 -8.37 -12.30 -11.53
C VAL A 43 -7.60 -11.88 -10.28
N PRO A 44 -8.17 -12.02 -9.05
CA PRO A 44 -7.48 -11.57 -7.84
C PRO A 44 -6.40 -12.59 -7.46
N TYR A 45 -5.20 -12.46 -8.03
CA TYR A 45 -4.07 -13.31 -7.66
C TYR A 45 -3.65 -13.09 -6.19
N PRO A 46 -3.25 -14.12 -5.44
CA PRO A 46 -2.84 -14.02 -4.03
C PRO A 46 -1.43 -13.40 -3.87
N LYS A 47 -1.19 -12.26 -4.52
CA LYS A 47 0.08 -11.53 -4.63
C LYS A 47 -0.14 -10.03 -4.59
N GLU A 48 0.96 -9.33 -4.38
CA GLU A 48 1.09 -7.89 -4.56
C GLU A 48 1.45 -7.51 -6.00
N PHE A 49 1.02 -6.33 -6.43
CA PHE A 49 1.50 -5.73 -7.68
C PHE A 49 2.95 -5.24 -7.56
N ILE A 50 3.28 -4.62 -6.43
CA ILE A 50 4.62 -4.06 -6.19
C ILE A 50 5.18 -4.63 -4.89
N GLN A 51 6.31 -5.32 -4.99
CA GLN A 51 7.11 -5.68 -3.83
C GLN A 51 8.33 -4.76 -3.71
N ILE A 52 8.49 -4.12 -2.56
CA ILE A 52 9.61 -3.22 -2.26
C ILE A 52 10.63 -3.97 -1.41
N GLY A 53 11.85 -4.13 -1.91
CA GLY A 53 13.02 -4.64 -1.18
C GLY A 53 14.19 -3.66 -1.13
N GLY A 54 14.19 -2.61 -1.95
CA GLY A 54 15.20 -1.53 -1.93
C GLY A 54 14.80 -0.34 -1.06
N GLU A 55 15.79 0.42 -0.62
CA GLU A 55 15.58 1.64 0.19
C GLU A 55 15.14 2.84 -0.66
N ASN A 56 14.55 3.85 -0.02
CA ASN A 56 14.16 5.12 -0.67
C ASN A 56 13.23 4.94 -1.88
N ALA A 57 12.46 3.84 -1.95
CA ALA A 57 11.53 3.61 -3.05
C ALA A 57 10.42 4.66 -3.05
N LEU A 58 10.08 5.20 -4.22
CA LEU A 58 9.02 6.18 -4.40
C LEU A 58 7.93 5.65 -5.31
N ILE A 59 6.78 5.33 -4.75
CA ILE A 59 5.60 4.90 -5.51
C ILE A 59 4.62 6.06 -5.52
N LYS A 60 4.45 6.71 -6.67
CA LYS A 60 3.64 7.93 -6.75
C LYS A 60 2.68 8.01 -7.93
N ASP A 61 1.58 8.71 -7.74
CA ASP A 61 0.62 9.03 -8.81
C ASP A 61 0.08 7.80 -9.56
N ASN A 62 0.09 6.61 -8.93
CA ASN A 62 -0.39 5.38 -9.55
C ASN A 62 -1.86 5.11 -9.20
N THR A 63 -2.55 4.36 -10.05
CA THR A 63 -3.85 3.76 -9.76
C THR A 63 -3.66 2.24 -9.68
N ILE A 64 -3.89 1.64 -8.52
CA ILE A 64 -3.62 0.22 -8.27
C ILE A 64 -4.88 -0.45 -7.75
N TYR A 65 -5.44 -1.40 -8.49
CA TYR A 65 -6.69 -2.03 -8.13
C TYR A 65 -6.76 -3.51 -8.49
N GLY A 66 -7.63 -4.24 -7.79
CA GLY A 66 -7.96 -5.62 -8.14
C GLY A 66 -9.31 -5.73 -8.84
N PRO A 67 -9.63 -6.90 -9.42
CA PRO A 67 -10.98 -7.18 -9.89
C PRO A 67 -11.94 -7.27 -8.70
N ALA A 68 -13.21 -6.92 -8.94
CA ALA A 68 -14.24 -6.96 -7.92
C ALA A 68 -14.37 -8.37 -7.30
N GLN A 69 -14.50 -8.43 -5.97
CA GLN A 69 -14.66 -9.68 -5.23
C GLN A 69 -16.00 -9.68 -4.51
N SER A 70 -16.80 -10.73 -4.72
CA SER A 70 -18.13 -10.85 -4.15
C SER A 70 -18.10 -11.22 -2.66
N GLY A 71 -19.13 -10.79 -1.94
CA GLY A 71 -19.35 -11.18 -0.55
C GLY A 71 -18.46 -10.44 0.45
N PRO A 72 -18.49 -10.84 1.74
CA PRO A 72 -17.76 -10.15 2.80
C PRO A 72 -16.25 -10.15 2.53
N SER A 73 -15.61 -8.98 2.73
CA SER A 73 -14.18 -8.82 2.50
C SER A 73 -13.29 -9.73 3.35
N THR A 74 -13.82 -10.35 4.41
CA THR A 74 -13.14 -11.37 5.21
C THR A 74 -12.81 -12.63 4.41
N GLY A 75 -13.57 -12.94 3.35
CA GLY A 75 -13.38 -14.11 2.48
C GLY A 75 -12.65 -13.83 1.16
N TRP A 76 -12.34 -12.57 0.85
CA TRP A 76 -11.63 -12.20 -0.38
C TRP A 76 -10.25 -12.86 -0.49
N VAL A 77 -9.84 -13.19 -1.72
CA VAL A 77 -8.46 -13.58 -2.00
C VAL A 77 -7.54 -12.46 -1.57
N VAL A 78 -6.39 -12.81 -1.00
CA VAL A 78 -5.44 -11.85 -0.44
C VAL A 78 -4.56 -11.25 -1.55
N ASN A 79 -5.18 -10.50 -2.45
CA ASN A 79 -4.50 -9.66 -3.44
C ASN A 79 -4.13 -8.30 -2.82
N ARG A 80 -2.96 -7.78 -3.18
CA ARG A 80 -2.41 -6.57 -2.55
C ARG A 80 -1.94 -5.56 -3.59
N GLY A 81 -1.99 -4.28 -3.22
CA GLY A 81 -1.29 -3.27 -4.01
C GLY A 81 0.21 -3.39 -3.81
N ILE A 82 0.65 -3.21 -2.57
CA ILE A 82 2.07 -3.10 -2.22
C ILE A 82 2.43 -3.97 -1.02
N VAL A 83 3.61 -4.60 -1.06
CA VAL A 83 4.21 -5.29 0.10
C VAL A 83 5.65 -4.82 0.25
N THR A 84 6.05 -4.39 1.45
CA THR A 84 7.48 -4.24 1.75
C THR A 84 8.08 -5.58 2.11
N GLN A 85 9.35 -5.84 1.80
CA GLN A 85 10.11 -6.90 2.48
C GLN A 85 10.45 -6.45 3.90
N ASN A 86 10.97 -7.35 4.74
CA ASN A 86 11.41 -6.98 6.09
C ASN A 86 12.55 -5.96 6.03
N GLY A 87 12.51 -4.97 6.91
CA GLY A 87 13.62 -4.03 7.10
C GLY A 87 13.81 -2.99 5.99
N VAL A 88 12.84 -2.79 5.10
CA VAL A 88 12.92 -1.76 4.03
C VAL A 88 12.92 -0.37 4.65
N GLN A 89 13.89 0.48 4.30
CA GLN A 89 13.98 1.83 4.87
C GLN A 89 13.50 2.91 3.89
N ASN A 90 12.86 3.94 4.45
CA ASN A 90 12.50 5.20 3.79
C ASN A 90 11.65 5.10 2.51
N PHE A 91 10.76 4.10 2.39
CA PHE A 91 9.83 4.09 1.25
C PHE A 91 8.82 5.24 1.34
N THR A 92 8.29 5.69 0.20
CA THR A 92 7.22 6.70 0.14
C THR A 92 6.12 6.26 -0.82
N LEU A 93 4.89 6.16 -0.32
CA LEU A 93 3.67 6.04 -1.11
C LEU A 93 2.98 7.40 -1.17
N LEU A 94 2.99 8.05 -2.33
CA LEU A 94 2.52 9.42 -2.49
C LEU A 94 1.44 9.54 -3.56
N ASN A 95 0.27 10.11 -3.21
CA ASN A 95 -0.75 10.47 -4.19
C ASN A 95 -1.21 9.31 -5.11
N ASN A 96 -1.21 8.08 -4.59
CA ASN A 96 -1.75 6.93 -5.31
C ASN A 96 -3.23 6.73 -4.99
N THR A 97 -3.93 6.03 -5.88
CA THR A 97 -5.31 5.57 -5.68
C THR A 97 -5.31 4.05 -5.57
N PHE A 98 -5.94 3.50 -4.54
CA PHE A 98 -6.08 2.06 -4.31
C PHE A 98 -7.54 1.65 -4.14
N TYR A 99 -7.98 0.59 -4.84
CA TYR A 99 -9.33 0.05 -4.61
C TYR A 99 -9.52 -1.40 -5.02
N SER A 100 -10.60 -2.03 -4.55
CA SER A 100 -10.99 -3.41 -4.88
C SER A 100 -9.86 -4.44 -4.64
N LEU A 101 -9.11 -4.22 -3.56
CA LEU A 101 -8.00 -5.06 -3.10
C LEU A 101 -8.32 -5.60 -1.72
N ARG A 102 -7.80 -6.79 -1.37
CA ARG A 102 -7.82 -7.19 0.04
C ARG A 102 -7.10 -6.16 0.90
N GLN A 103 -5.89 -5.75 0.49
CA GLN A 103 -5.09 -4.76 1.20
C GLN A 103 -4.42 -3.81 0.20
N PRO A 104 -4.59 -2.48 0.32
CA PRO A 104 -3.84 -1.51 -0.48
C PRO A 104 -2.33 -1.67 -0.29
N ALA A 105 -1.88 -1.82 0.97
CA ALA A 105 -0.51 -2.20 1.27
C ALA A 105 -0.37 -2.99 2.58
N TYR A 106 0.66 -3.83 2.65
CA TYR A 106 1.11 -4.52 3.84
C TYR A 106 2.58 -4.15 4.13
N PHE A 107 2.82 -3.54 5.27
CA PHE A 107 4.15 -3.11 5.70
C PHE A 107 4.72 -4.15 6.67
N ASN A 108 5.70 -4.90 6.18
CA ASN A 108 6.38 -5.95 6.94
C ASN A 108 7.29 -5.38 8.05
N PRO A 109 7.61 -6.18 9.07
CA PRO A 109 8.41 -5.77 10.23
C PRO A 109 9.67 -4.99 9.90
N GLN A 110 10.01 -4.05 10.80
CA GLN A 110 11.22 -3.22 10.75
C GLN A 110 11.31 -2.29 9.53
N SER A 111 10.26 -2.22 8.70
CA SER A 111 10.21 -1.27 7.60
C SER A 111 9.92 0.14 8.10
N THR A 112 10.47 1.15 7.43
CA THR A 112 10.19 2.56 7.69
C THR A 112 9.75 3.27 6.42
N GLY A 113 8.78 4.19 6.53
CA GLY A 113 8.33 4.91 5.36
C GLY A 113 7.21 5.92 5.62
N LYS A 114 6.68 6.43 4.52
CA LYS A 114 5.63 7.46 4.49
C LYS A 114 4.51 7.02 3.56
N VAL A 115 3.27 7.26 3.98
CA VAL A 115 2.06 7.02 3.18
C VAL A 115 1.26 8.31 3.23
N ILE A 116 1.34 9.11 2.16
CA ILE A 116 0.89 10.49 2.17
C ILE A 116 -0.01 10.77 0.96
N PHE A 117 -1.14 11.45 1.20
CA PHE A 117 -2.08 11.92 0.16
C PHE A 117 -2.65 10.82 -0.75
N ASN A 118 -2.70 9.56 -0.30
CA ASN A 118 -3.30 8.49 -1.09
C ASN A 118 -4.82 8.46 -0.88
N THR A 119 -5.55 7.95 -1.87
CA THR A 119 -7.00 7.69 -1.80
C THR A 119 -7.24 6.19 -1.78
N VAL A 120 -8.01 5.69 -0.81
CA VAL A 120 -8.24 4.24 -0.65
C VAL A 120 -9.71 3.94 -0.38
N PHE A 121 -10.29 2.97 -1.09
CA PHE A 121 -11.67 2.55 -0.91
C PHE A 121 -11.89 1.10 -1.35
N ASP A 122 -12.98 0.46 -0.93
CA ASP A 122 -13.31 -0.93 -1.28
C ASP A 122 -12.17 -1.92 -0.98
N THR A 123 -11.53 -1.74 0.19
CA THR A 123 -10.46 -2.61 0.67
C THR A 123 -10.64 -3.02 2.13
N ARG A 124 -9.64 -3.70 2.72
CA ARG A 124 -9.54 -3.86 4.19
C ARG A 124 -8.50 -2.95 4.86
N GLY A 125 -8.07 -1.91 4.16
CA GLY A 125 -7.16 -0.91 4.69
C GLY A 125 -5.70 -1.32 4.72
N TYR A 126 -4.86 -0.34 5.02
CA TYR A 126 -3.44 -0.53 5.21
C TYR A 126 -3.15 -1.43 6.40
N VAL A 127 -2.16 -2.30 6.29
CA VAL A 127 -1.73 -3.16 7.40
C VAL A 127 -0.30 -2.84 7.79
N VAL A 128 -0.12 -2.46 9.05
CA VAL A 128 1.17 -2.21 9.67
C VAL A 128 1.49 -3.39 10.59
N ASP A 129 2.48 -4.20 10.22
CA ASP A 129 3.02 -5.28 11.06
C ASP A 129 4.41 -4.89 11.55
N ARG A 130 4.50 -4.32 12.76
CA ARG A 130 5.78 -3.96 13.40
C ARG A 130 6.68 -3.06 12.53
N ALA A 131 6.06 -2.25 11.67
CA ALA A 131 6.72 -1.23 10.86
C ALA A 131 6.52 0.16 11.51
N SER A 132 7.29 1.14 11.06
CA SER A 132 7.17 2.55 11.46
C SER A 132 6.85 3.41 10.25
N VAL A 133 5.57 3.69 10.06
CA VAL A 133 5.02 4.36 8.87
C VAL A 133 4.30 5.64 9.27
N LEU A 134 4.75 6.78 8.72
CA LEU A 134 4.05 8.06 8.87
C LEU A 134 2.88 8.14 7.88
N PHE A 135 1.66 8.23 8.39
CA PHE A 135 0.46 8.47 7.59
C PHE A 135 0.01 9.93 7.72
N SER A 136 -0.23 10.60 6.60
CA SER A 136 -0.78 11.96 6.62
C SER A 136 -1.54 12.30 5.33
N GLY A 137 -2.68 12.96 5.48
CA GLY A 137 -3.49 13.48 4.38
C GLY A 137 -4.10 12.41 3.47
N ASN A 138 -4.12 11.13 3.88
CA ASN A 138 -4.82 10.10 3.13
C ASN A 138 -6.34 10.30 3.25
N SER A 139 -7.07 9.86 2.24
CA SER A 139 -8.52 9.98 2.16
C SER A 139 -9.17 8.64 1.81
N TRP A 140 -10.46 8.53 2.16
CA TRP A 140 -11.22 7.28 2.08
C TRP A 140 -12.46 7.51 1.22
N GLY A 141 -12.66 6.63 0.23
CA GLY A 141 -13.77 6.74 -0.72
C GLY A 141 -14.91 5.76 -0.43
N ILE A 142 -15.84 5.69 -1.38
CA ILE A 142 -16.94 4.72 -1.39
C ILE A 142 -16.74 3.71 -2.54
N PRO A 143 -17.06 2.41 -2.35
CA PRO A 143 -17.46 1.75 -1.11
C PRO A 143 -16.41 1.86 0.01
N GLU A 144 -16.85 1.91 1.27
CA GLU A 144 -15.94 2.10 2.41
C GLU A 144 -14.97 0.92 2.57
N ASN A 145 -13.80 1.19 3.15
CA ASN A 145 -12.91 0.12 3.60
C ASN A 145 -13.50 -0.60 4.83
N ALA A 146 -13.10 -1.84 5.06
CA ALA A 146 -13.47 -2.54 6.30
C ALA A 146 -12.92 -1.83 7.55
N VAL A 147 -11.67 -1.37 7.44
CA VAL A 147 -10.97 -0.42 8.31
C VAL A 147 -9.98 0.32 7.41
N ASP A 148 -9.53 1.51 7.78
CA ASP A 148 -8.64 2.31 6.93
C ASP A 148 -7.16 2.01 7.20
N ILE A 149 -6.81 1.91 8.49
CA ILE A 149 -5.45 1.61 8.95
C ILE A 149 -5.55 0.60 10.09
N ALA A 150 -4.88 -0.54 9.94
CA ALA A 150 -4.73 -1.56 10.98
C ALA A 150 -3.30 -1.57 11.52
N LEU A 151 -3.14 -1.38 12.83
CA LEU A 151 -1.89 -1.52 13.57
C LEU A 151 -1.88 -2.88 14.26
N LEU A 152 -1.06 -3.82 13.77
CA LEU A 152 -1.03 -5.18 14.31
C LEU A 152 -0.22 -5.28 15.60
N ALA A 153 -0.43 -6.39 16.32
CA ALA A 153 0.25 -6.72 17.56
C ALA A 153 1.78 -6.56 17.48
N GLY A 154 2.34 -5.83 18.44
CA GLY A 154 3.77 -5.51 18.50
C GLY A 154 4.22 -4.34 17.64
N THR A 155 3.32 -3.68 16.89
CA THR A 155 3.61 -2.35 16.33
C THR A 155 3.81 -1.36 17.47
N THR A 156 4.73 -0.41 17.31
CA THR A 156 5.11 0.49 18.41
C THR A 156 3.92 1.32 18.90
N SER A 157 3.84 1.49 20.22
CA SER A 157 3.09 2.57 20.85
C SER A 157 3.94 3.84 20.82
N GLY A 158 3.31 5.00 20.63
CA GLY A 158 4.06 6.24 20.41
C GLY A 158 4.31 6.54 18.93
N ALA A 159 5.19 7.50 18.65
CA ALA A 159 5.51 7.98 17.30
C ALA A 159 5.87 6.82 16.35
N PRO A 160 5.37 6.83 15.09
CA PRO A 160 4.53 7.86 14.46
C PRO A 160 3.03 7.73 14.75
N TYR A 161 2.63 6.89 15.72
CA TYR A 161 1.25 6.52 16.04
C TYR A 161 0.76 7.03 17.42
N ASP A 162 1.40 8.08 17.97
CA ASP A 162 1.30 8.50 19.39
C ASP A 162 -0.13 8.51 19.94
N SER A 163 -1.10 9.06 19.20
CA SER A 163 -2.52 8.88 19.47
C SER A 163 -3.24 8.43 18.20
N THR A 164 -4.06 7.39 18.29
CA THR A 164 -4.92 6.93 17.19
C THR A 164 -5.96 7.98 16.80
N THR A 165 -6.34 8.87 17.73
CA THR A 165 -7.19 10.05 17.43
C THR A 165 -6.47 10.99 16.48
N ALA A 166 -5.23 11.38 16.78
CA ALA A 166 -4.47 12.29 15.91
C ALA A 166 -4.17 11.62 14.56
N LEU A 167 -3.81 10.33 14.56
CA LEU A 167 -3.63 9.53 13.34
C LEU A 167 -4.91 9.55 12.48
N SER A 168 -6.08 9.39 13.09
CA SER A 168 -7.38 9.44 12.41
C SER A 168 -7.64 10.84 11.83
N GLU A 169 -7.49 11.89 12.63
CA GLU A 169 -7.71 13.28 12.24
C GLU A 169 -6.81 13.72 11.08
N TYR A 170 -5.52 13.38 11.13
CA TYR A 170 -4.57 13.69 10.07
C TYR A 170 -4.81 12.91 8.78
N ASN A 171 -5.67 11.89 8.79
CA ASN A 171 -6.01 11.08 7.64
C ASN A 171 -7.52 11.08 7.45
N SER A 172 -8.15 12.26 7.41
CA SER A 172 -9.55 12.42 7.02
C SER A 172 -10.53 11.57 7.84
N GLN A 173 -10.37 11.55 9.17
CA GLN A 173 -11.20 10.78 10.10
C GLN A 173 -11.13 9.26 9.85
N ALA A 174 -9.92 8.75 9.59
CA ALA A 174 -9.68 7.33 9.32
C ALA A 174 -10.22 6.42 10.44
N ASN A 175 -10.86 5.34 10.05
CA ASN A 175 -11.21 4.23 10.92
C ASN A 175 -9.94 3.41 11.26
N ILE A 176 -9.42 3.60 12.48
CA ILE A 176 -8.20 2.94 12.95
C ILE A 176 -8.56 1.64 13.70
N SER A 177 -7.99 0.52 13.26
CA SER A 177 -7.97 -0.73 14.02
C SER A 177 -6.66 -0.85 14.78
N ASP A 178 -6.69 -0.53 16.08
CA ASP A 178 -5.54 -0.67 16.96
C ASP A 178 -5.54 -2.06 17.65
N GLN A 179 -4.57 -2.90 17.30
CA GLN A 179 -4.41 -4.28 17.79
C GLN A 179 -3.04 -4.48 18.47
N ARG A 180 -2.34 -3.38 18.80
CA ARG A 180 -0.97 -3.39 19.32
C ARG A 180 -0.81 -4.11 20.65
#